data_AF-A0A0J7KEU5-F1
#
_entry.id   AF-A0A0J7KEU5-F1
#
_cell.length_a   1.000
_cell.length_b   1.000
_cell.length_c   1.000
_cell.angle_alpha   90.00
_cell.angle_beta   90.00
_cell.angle_gamma   90.00
#
_symmetry.space_group_name_H-M   'P 1'
#
loop_
_entity.id
_entity.type
_entity.pdbx_description
1 polymer ?
#
loop_
_entity_poly.entity_id
_entity_poly.type
_entity_poly.pdbx_seq_one_letter_code
_entity_poly.pdbx_strand_id
1 'polypeptide(L)'
;MSALRHDYIVFHPDETPYIIMIELHMKEYIQFNELIPDTYSAKDKTTAFHLLLELHAQRKIVLTQKDCHDTLWIWKYNIYD
;
A
#
# COMPACT_ATOMS: atom_id res chain seq x y z
N MET A 1 -15.58 -23.41 2.01
CA MET A 1 -15.52 -21.98 1.65
C MET A 1 -14.06 -21.64 1.45
N SER A 2 -13.65 -21.42 0.20
CA SER A 2 -12.25 -21.44 -0.24
C SER A 2 -11.45 -20.30 0.38
N ALA A 3 -10.33 -20.65 1.02
CA ALA A 3 -9.29 -19.72 1.40
C ALA A 3 -8.81 -18.96 0.15
N LEU A 4 -8.82 -17.64 0.20
CA LEU A 4 -8.12 -16.80 -0.77
C LEU A 4 -6.63 -16.99 -0.51
N ARG A 5 -6.05 -17.87 -1.30
CA ARG A 5 -4.64 -18.23 -1.30
C ARG A 5 -3.85 -16.95 -1.61
N HIS A 6 -3.03 -16.53 -0.66
CA HIS A 6 -2.10 -15.38 -0.72
C HIS A 6 -0.94 -15.62 -1.72
N ASP A 7 -1.21 -16.31 -2.83
CA ASP A 7 -0.20 -16.59 -3.83
C ASP A 7 -0.05 -15.35 -4.71
N TYR A 8 0.92 -14.51 -4.33
CA TYR A 8 1.55 -13.43 -5.12
C TYR A 8 0.56 -12.52 -5.86
N ILE A 9 0.21 -11.38 -5.24
CA ILE A 9 -0.42 -10.28 -5.96
C ILE A 9 0.62 -9.77 -6.95
N VAL A 10 0.56 -10.19 -8.22
CA VAL A 10 1.33 -9.53 -9.27
C VAL A 10 0.81 -8.10 -9.33
N PHE A 11 1.66 -7.13 -8.97
CA PHE A 11 1.31 -5.71 -9.01
C PHE A 11 1.15 -5.27 -10.46
N HIS A 12 -0.05 -5.48 -11.00
CA HIS A 12 -0.47 -4.84 -12.22
C HIS A 12 -0.74 -3.36 -11.91
N PRO A 13 -0.09 -2.40 -12.60
CA PRO A 13 -0.24 -0.97 -12.32
C PRO A 13 -1.70 -0.51 -12.28
N ASP A 14 -2.55 -1.15 -13.08
CA ASP A 14 -3.97 -0.83 -13.20
C ASP A 14 -4.83 -1.33 -12.03
N GLU A 15 -4.40 -2.40 -11.34
CA GLU A 15 -5.16 -3.07 -10.27
C GLU A 15 -4.65 -2.70 -8.87
N THR A 16 -3.38 -2.33 -8.77
CA THR A 16 -2.68 -1.99 -7.52
C THR A 16 -3.39 -0.92 -6.68
N PRO A 17 -3.93 0.17 -7.27
CA PRO A 17 -4.68 1.16 -6.49
C PRO A 17 -5.91 0.59 -5.78
N TYR A 18 -6.61 -0.37 -6.39
CA TYR A 18 -7.80 -0.97 -5.81
C TYR A 18 -7.47 -1.88 -4.63
N ILE A 19 -6.39 -2.65 -4.74
CA ILE A 19 -5.92 -3.55 -3.67
C ILE A 19 -5.55 -2.73 -2.44
N ILE A 20 -4.82 -1.62 -2.62
CA ILE A 20 -4.47 -0.70 -1.53
C ILE A 20 -5.74 -0.17 -0.85
N MET A 21 -6.74 0.25 -1.63
CA MET A 21 -7.98 0.81 -1.08
C MET A 21 -8.85 -0.24 -0.37
N ILE A 22 -8.84 -1.50 -0.82
CA ILE A 22 -9.53 -2.62 -0.17
C ILE A 22 -8.86 -2.96 1.16
N GLU A 23 -7.53 -3.10 1.19
CA GLU A 23 -6.77 -3.37 2.41
C GLU A 23 -7.00 -2.27 3.44
N LEU A 24 -6.97 -1.00 3.02
CA LEU A 24 -7.30 0.15 3.85
C LEU A 24 -8.79 0.27 4.23
N HIS A 25 -9.68 -0.53 3.63
CA HIS A 25 -11.07 -0.64 4.08
C HIS A 25 -11.22 -1.67 5.20
N MET A 26 -10.37 -2.69 5.20
CA MET A 26 -10.33 -3.68 6.26
C MET A 26 -9.52 -3.22 7.47
N LYS A 27 -8.50 -2.38 7.25
CA LYS A 27 -7.60 -1.85 8.29
C LYS A 27 -7.57 -0.34 8.22
N GLU A 28 -7.68 0.35 9.36
CA GLU A 28 -7.59 1.81 9.42
C GLU A 28 -6.20 2.32 8.98
N TYR A 29 -5.16 1.50 9.20
CA TYR A 29 -3.78 1.74 8.80
C TYR A 29 -3.08 0.43 8.42
N ILE A 30 -2.09 0.50 7.54
CA ILE A 30 -1.27 -0.64 7.11
C ILE A 30 0.20 -0.20 6.94
N GLN A 31 1.13 -1.09 7.26
CA GLN A 31 2.55 -0.84 6.99
C GLN A 31 2.90 -1.16 5.54
N PHE A 32 3.86 -0.44 4.97
CA PHE A 32 4.36 -0.74 3.63
C PHE A 32 4.86 -2.19 3.50
N ASN A 33 5.56 -2.71 4.51
CA ASN A 33 6.09 -4.08 4.49
C ASN A 33 5.00 -5.16 4.67
N GLU A 34 3.84 -4.80 5.23
CA GLU A 34 2.68 -5.68 5.27
C GLU A 34 1.96 -5.72 3.91
N LEU A 35 1.86 -4.56 3.25
CA LEU A 35 1.29 -4.43 1.92
C LEU A 35 2.21 -5.08 0.85
N ILE A 36 3.52 -4.94 1.02
CA ILE A 36 4.55 -5.41 0.09
C ILE A 36 5.65 -6.15 0.85
N PRO A 37 5.40 -7.43 1.16
CA PRO A 37 6.37 -8.29 1.87
C PRO A 37 7.72 -8.42 1.17
N ASP A 38 8.70 -8.96 1.90
CA ASP A 38 10.06 -9.15 1.38
C ASP A 38 10.20 -10.15 0.24
N THR A 39 9.17 -10.97 0.01
CA THR A 39 9.10 -11.91 -1.12
C THR A 39 8.99 -11.21 -2.48
N TYR A 40 8.66 -9.92 -2.51
CA TYR A 40 8.56 -9.13 -3.73
C TYR A 40 9.92 -8.65 -4.23
N SER A 41 10.06 -8.54 -5.56
CA SER A 41 11.30 -8.03 -6.14
C SER A 41 11.51 -6.55 -5.82
N ALA A 42 12.76 -6.08 -5.88
CA ALA A 42 13.08 -4.66 -5.70
C ALA A 42 12.34 -3.76 -6.71
N LYS A 43 12.10 -4.27 -7.94
CA LYS A 43 11.34 -3.57 -8.98
C LYS A 43 9.87 -3.40 -8.57
N ASP A 44 9.25 -4.45 -8.01
CA ASP A 44 7.86 -4.41 -7.60
C ASP A 44 7.68 -3.45 -6.41
N LYS A 45 8.58 -3.53 -5.42
CA LYS A 45 8.62 -2.59 -4.28
C LYS A 45 8.75 -1.14 -4.75
N THR A 46 9.62 -0.87 -5.73
CA THR A 46 9.80 0.48 -6.29
C THR A 46 8.55 0.96 -7.02
N THR A 47 7.93 0.09 -7.84
CA THR A 47 6.72 0.41 -8.60
C THR A 47 5.58 0.78 -7.67
N ALA A 48 5.35 -0.04 -6.66
CA ALA A 48 4.25 0.17 -5.74
C ALA A 48 4.50 1.33 -4.77
N PHE A 49 5.75 1.59 -4.38
CA PHE A 49 6.10 2.83 -3.68
C PHE A 49 5.78 4.06 -4.55
N HIS A 50 6.09 4.04 -5.85
CA HIS A 50 5.73 5.12 -6.76
C HIS A 50 4.21 5.34 -6.84
N LEU A 51 3.42 4.26 -6.92
CA LEU A 51 1.96 4.33 -6.92
C LEU A 51 1.41 4.91 -5.61
N LEU A 52 1.99 4.56 -4.46
CA LEU A 52 1.62 5.16 -3.18
C LEU A 52 1.88 6.67 -3.17
N LEU A 53 3.00 7.14 -3.74
CA LEU A 53 3.28 8.56 -3.88
C LEU A 53 2.23 9.28 -4.76
N GLU A 54 1.82 8.65 -5.87
CA GLU A 54 0.77 9.20 -6.73
C GLU A 54 -0.57 9.29 -5.99
N LEU A 55 -0.96 8.24 -5.27
CA LEU A 55 -2.20 8.23 -4.46
C LEU A 55 -2.16 9.27 -3.34
N HIS A 56 -0.99 9.48 -2.73
CA HIS A 56 -0.79 10.50 -1.72
C HIS A 56 -0.92 11.91 -2.31
N ALA A 57 -0.30 12.17 -3.45
CA ALA A 57 -0.42 13.44 -4.18
C ALA A 57 -1.87 13.74 -4.58
N GLN A 58 -2.66 12.70 -4.89
CA GLN A 58 -4.09 12.80 -5.17
C GLN A 58 -4.99 12.92 -3.92
N ARG A 59 -4.41 12.97 -2.70
CA ARG A 59 -5.13 12.99 -1.43
C ARG A 59 -6.11 11.82 -1.27
N LYS A 60 -5.73 10.63 -1.75
CA LYS A 60 -6.48 9.38 -1.51
C LYS A 60 -6.00 8.66 -0.26
N ILE A 61 -4.70 8.77 0.02
CA ILE A 61 -4.05 8.17 1.19
C ILE A 61 -3.09 9.17 1.83
N VAL A 62 -2.74 8.91 3.08
CA VAL A 62 -1.67 9.60 3.81
C VAL A 62 -0.51 8.63 3.97
N LEU A 63 0.71 9.14 3.71
CA LEU A 63 1.95 8.43 3.93
C LEU A 63 2.68 9.12 5.08
N THR A 64 2.99 8.37 6.13
CA THR A 64 3.72 8.89 7.30
C THR A 64 4.91 8.03 7.60
N GLN A 65 6.04 8.69 7.83
CA GLN A 65 7.29 8.07 8.23
C GLN A 65 7.87 8.92 9.36
N LYS A 66 8.30 8.28 10.45
CA LYS A 66 8.80 8.98 11.62
C LYS A 66 10.20 9.56 11.38
N ASP A 67 11.12 8.72 10.93
CA ASP A 67 12.51 9.06 10.63
C ASP A 67 12.92 8.47 9.26
N CYS A 68 14.05 8.91 8.69
CA CYS A 68 14.53 8.34 7.43
C CYS A 68 14.79 6.83 7.58
N HIS A 69 14.30 6.03 6.63
CA HIS A 69 14.39 4.56 6.62
C HIS A 69 13.58 3.83 7.69
N ASP A 70 12.76 4.53 8.50
CA ASP A 70 11.79 3.89 9.37
C ASP A 70 10.61 3.30 8.58
N THR A 71 9.78 2.51 9.26
CA THR A 71 8.54 1.96 8.70
C THR A 71 7.65 3.07 8.12
N LEU A 72 7.27 2.90 6.85
CA LEU A 72 6.28 3.73 6.19
C LEU A 72 4.88 3.22 6.54
N TRP A 73 4.08 4.09 7.14
CA TRP A 73 2.68 3.84 7.46
C TRP A 73 1.77 4.47 6.42
N ILE A 74 0.71 3.75 6.10
CA ILE A 74 -0.26 4.10 5.07
C ILE A 74 -1.65 4.08 5.71
N TRP A 75 -2.43 5.15 5.56
CA TRP A 75 -3.84 5.17 5.93
C TRP A 75 -4.67 6.00 4.95
N LYS A 76 -5.99 5.94 5.06
CA LYS A 76 -6.89 6.70 4.18
C LYS A 76 -6.80 8.19 4.47
N TYR A 77 -6.81 8.99 3.40
CA TYR A 77 -7.01 10.42 3.55
C TYR A 77 -8.43 10.68 4.05
N ASN A 78 -8.56 11.28 5.22
CA ASN A 78 -9.83 11.72 5.76
C ASN A 78 -9.93 13.24 5.56
N ILE A 79 -11.04 13.73 4.98
CA ILE A 79 -11.21 15.16 4.67
C ILE A 79 -11.35 16.00 5.95
N TYR A 80 -11.53 15.34 7.10
CA TYR A 80 -11.71 15.94 8.41
C TYR A 80 -10.43 15.97 9.27
N ASP A 81 -9.29 15.52 8.75
CA ASP A 81 -7.96 15.73 9.37
C ASP A 81 -7.37 17.09 8.99
#